data_AF-A0A327NES6-F1
#
_entry.id   AF-A0A327NES6-F1
#
_cell.length_a   1.000
_cell.length_b   1.000
_cell.length_c   1.000
_cell.angle_alpha   90.00
_cell.angle_beta   90.00
_cell.angle_gamma   90.00
#
_symmetry.space_group_name_H-M   'P 1'
#
loop_
_entity.id
_entity.type
_entity.pdbx_description
1 polymer ?
#
loop_
_entity_poly.entity_id
_entity_poly.type
_entity_poly.pdbx_seq_one_letter_code
_entity_poly.pdbx_strand_id
1 'polypeptide(L)' 'MNDLNDLLNYFKFRELPETPFVISRWAKTCNLRHCVDLAMKNALTGNKTSIKTLMLIRDRLQSQSALCHTKSNEALT' A
#
# COMPACT_ATOMS: atom_id res chain seq x y z
N MET A 1 -1.11 18.30 -10.18
CA MET A 1 -0.55 17.25 -11.07
C MET A 1 0.71 16.68 -10.42
N ASN A 2 0.61 16.08 -9.23
CA ASN A 2 1.75 15.48 -8.51
C ASN A 2 1.44 14.13 -7.83
N ASP A 3 0.17 13.72 -7.75
CA ASP A 3 -0.24 12.49 -7.03
C ASP A 3 0.47 11.21 -7.49
N LEU A 4 0.78 11.09 -8.79
CA LEU A 4 1.48 9.91 -9.31
C LEU A 4 2.94 9.88 -8.85
N ASN A 5 3.67 11.00 -8.91
CA ASN A 5 5.05 11.06 -8.46
C ASN A 5 5.14 10.81 -6.95
N ASP A 6 4.18 11.33 -6.19
CA ASP A 6 4.10 11.08 -4.75
C ASP A 6 3.84 9.61 -4.43
N LEU A 7 2.95 8.94 -5.19
CA LEU A 7 2.71 7.50 -5.08
C LEU A 7 3.97 6.70 -5.42
N LEU A 8 4.67 7.03 -6.51
CA LEU A 8 5.88 6.33 -6.92
C LEU A 8 6.98 6.48 -5.87
N ASN A 9 7.21 7.70 -5.38
CA ASN A 9 8.19 7.97 -4.32
C ASN A 9 7.85 7.23 -3.02
N TYR A 10 6.56 7.15 -2.66
CA TYR A 10 6.10 6.41 -1.48
C TYR A 10 6.46 4.92 -1.53
N PHE A 11 6.39 4.28 -2.70
CA PHE A 11 6.66 2.84 -2.84
C PHE A 11 8.12 2.51 -3.17
N LYS A 12 8.88 3.43 -3.78
CA LYS A 12 10.24 3.17 -4.30
C LYS A 12 11.24 2.65 -3.26
N PHE A 13 11.13 3.08 -2.01
CA PHE A 13 12.08 2.72 -0.94
C PHE A 13 11.41 2.08 0.26
N ARG A 14 10.14 1.68 0.14
CA ARG A 14 9.36 1.20 1.27
C ARG A 14 9.46 -0.31 1.39
N GLU A 15 9.70 -0.77 2.60
CA GLU A 15 9.52 -2.17 2.94
C GLU A 15 8.02 -2.48 2.96
N LEU A 16 7.63 -3.50 2.19
CA LEU A 16 6.27 -3.97 2.11
C LEU A 16 6.15 -5.27 2.90
N PRO A 17 5.04 -5.48 3.61
CA PRO A 17 4.83 -6.71 4.36
C PRO A 17 4.84 -7.94 3.44
N GLU A 18 5.52 -8.99 3.89
CA GLU A 18 5.54 -10.30 3.21
C GLU A 18 4.36 -11.20 3.64
N THR A 19 3.51 -10.71 4.52
CA THR A 19 2.30 -11.39 4.97
C THR A 19 1.15 -11.22 3.97
N PRO A 20 0.13 -12.12 3.99
CA PRO A 20 -1.09 -11.93 3.23
C PRO A 20 -1.68 -10.52 3.43
N PHE A 21 -1.86 -9.81 2.33
CA PHE A 21 -2.34 -8.43 2.32
C PHE A 21 -3.68 -8.34 1.61
N VAL A 22 -4.64 -7.67 2.26
CA VAL A 22 -5.97 -7.42 1.72
C VAL A 22 -5.98 -6.03 1.09
N ILE A 23 -6.01 -5.98 -0.24
CA ILE A 23 -6.07 -4.73 -1.01
C ILE A 23 -7.51 -4.20 -0.98
N SER A 24 -8.49 -5.09 -1.19
CA SER A 24 -9.93 -4.77 -1.15
C SER A 24 -10.72 -5.97 -0.64
N ARG A 25 -12.03 -5.79 -0.43
CA ARG A 25 -12.95 -6.89 -0.03
C ARG A 25 -12.85 -8.11 -0.96
N TRP A 26 -12.48 -7.89 -2.23
CA TRP A 26 -12.45 -8.93 -3.26
C TRP A 26 -11.02 -9.29 -3.72
N ALA A 27 -10.00 -8.59 -3.21
CA ALA A 27 -8.63 -8.75 -3.66
C ALA A 27 -7.68 -8.92 -2.47
N LYS A 28 -7.05 -10.09 -2.40
CA LYS A 28 -5.98 -10.44 -1.46
C LYS A 28 -4.77 -10.94 -2.23
N THR A 29 -3.58 -10.67 -1.71
CA THR A 29 -2.32 -11.14 -2.30
C THR A 29 -1.38 -11.61 -1.19
N CYS A 30 -0.61 -12.66 -1.45
CA CYS A 30 0.54 -13.03 -0.64
C CYS A 30 1.85 -12.42 -1.16
N ASN A 31 1.81 -11.72 -2.30
CA ASN A 31 2.98 -11.12 -2.94
C ASN A 31 2.71 -9.64 -3.23
N LEU A 32 2.61 -8.86 -2.15
CA LEU A 32 2.32 -7.43 -2.26
C LEU A 32 3.39 -6.68 -3.05
N ARG A 33 4.67 -7.04 -2.88
CA ARG A 33 5.79 -6.44 -3.60
C ARG A 33 5.62 -6.56 -5.11
N HIS A 34 5.35 -7.77 -5.62
CA HIS A 34 5.13 -7.96 -7.05
C HIS A 34 3.90 -7.19 -7.56
N CYS A 35 2.81 -7.17 -6.79
CA CYS A 35 1.62 -6.39 -7.14
C CYS A 35 1.92 -4.89 -7.25
N VAL A 36 2.69 -4.34 -6.31
CA VAL A 36 3.10 -2.92 -6.32
C VAL A 36 4.03 -2.64 -7.50
N ASP A 37 5.04 -3.47 -7.75
CA ASP A 37 5.96 -3.29 -8.88
C ASP A 37 5.24 -3.28 -10.23
N LEU A 38 4.31 -4.21 -10.44
CA LEU A 38 3.50 -4.26 -11.66
C LEU A 38 2.59 -3.02 -11.78
N ALA A 39 1.95 -2.63 -10.68
CA ALA A 39 1.08 -1.46 -10.67
C ALA A 39 1.87 -0.15 -10.92
N MET A 40 3.09 -0.01 -10.39
CA MET A 40 3.96 1.13 -10.66
C MET A 40 4.34 1.21 -12.15
N LYS A 41 4.76 0.09 -12.75
CA LYS A 41 5.08 0.03 -14.18
C LYS A 41 3.89 0.43 -15.06
N ASN A 42 2.71 -0.10 -14.76
CA ASN A 42 1.50 0.24 -15.52
C ASN A 42 1.03 1.68 -15.24
N ALA A 43 1.22 2.20 -14.04
CA ALA A 43 0.86 3.58 -13.71
C ALA A 43 1.73 4.58 -14.50
N LEU A 44 3.02 4.27 -14.71
CA LEU A 44 3.92 5.06 -15.55
C LEU A 44 3.45 5.14 -17.02
N THR A 45 2.71 4.14 -17.51
CA THR A 45 2.10 4.18 -18.85
C THR A 45 0.73 4.86 -18.86
N GLY A 46 0.32 5.52 -17.77
CA GLY A 46 -0.97 6.21 -17.64
C GLY A 46 -2.16 5.30 -17.28
N ASN A 47 -1.93 4.06 -16.83
CA ASN A 47 -3.00 3.15 -16.45
C ASN A 47 -3.72 3.61 -15.16
N LYS A 48 -4.91 4.19 -15.31
CA LYS A 48 -5.72 4.72 -14.20
C LYS A 48 -6.09 3.68 -13.15
N THR A 49 -6.32 2.43 -13.55
CA THR A 49 -6.64 1.33 -12.61
C THR A 49 -5.46 1.00 -11.72
N SER A 50 -4.25 1.02 -12.27
CA SER A 50 -3.02 0.76 -11.52
C SER A 50 -2.74 1.90 -10.54
N ILE A 51 -2.98 3.15 -10.93
CA ILE A 51 -2.90 4.32 -10.02
C ILE A 51 -3.86 4.15 -8.84
N LYS A 52 -5.14 3.82 -9.10
CA LYS A 52 -6.12 3.56 -8.03
C LYS A 52 -5.70 2.41 -7.12
N THR A 53 -5.11 1.36 -7.67
CA THR A 53 -4.62 0.21 -6.91
C THR A 53 -3.50 0.64 -5.96
N LEU A 54 -2.53 1.42 -6.43
CA LEU A 54 -1.46 1.97 -5.59
C LEU A 54 -2.00 2.86 -4.47
N MET A 55 -3.01 3.69 -4.75
CA MET A 55 -3.68 4.51 -3.72
C MET A 55 -4.32 3.63 -2.64
N LEU A 56 -5.09 2.61 -3.03
CA LEU A 56 -5.73 1.70 -2.07
C LEU A 56 -4.71 0.97 -1.19
N ILE A 57 -3.61 0.50 -1.79
CA ILE A 57 -2.53 -0.16 -1.04
C ILE A 57 -1.91 0.82 -0.04
N ARG A 58 -1.62 2.06 -0.46
CA ARG A 58 -1.06 3.09 0.43
C ARG A 58 -1.97 3.33 1.63
N ASP A 59 -3.24 3.59 1.38
CA ASP A 59 -4.21 3.92 2.43
C ASP A 59 -4.38 2.76 3.42
N ARG A 60 -4.35 1.52 2.92
CA ARG A 60 -4.39 0.31 3.76
C ARG A 60 -3.15 0.15 4.61
N LEU A 61 -1.96 0.38 4.05
CA LEU A 61 -0.72 0.32 4.81
C LEU A 61 -0.66 1.41 5.89
N GLN A 62 -1.13 2.62 5.59
CA GLN A 62 -1.22 3.71 6.57
C GLN A 62 -2.22 3.37 7.69
N SER A 63 -3.37 2.80 7.34
CA SER A 63 -4.38 2.35 8.31
C SER A 63 -3.86 1.24 9.22
N GLN A 64 -3.10 0.28 8.67
CA GLN A 64 -2.47 -0.77 9.47
C GLN A 64 -1.40 -0.23 10.42
N SER A 65 -0.59 0.75 9.97
CA SER A 65 0.39 1.40 10.84
C SER A 65 -0.26 2.17 12.00
N ALA A 66 -1.39 2.85 11.75
CA ALA A 66 -2.12 3.57 12.79
C ALA A 66 -2.71 2.63 13.87
N LEU A 67 -3.18 1.43 13.46
CA LEU A 67 -3.68 0.40 14.38
C LEU A 67 -2.58 -0.27 15.22
N CYS A 68 -1.33 -0.24 14.78
CA CYS A 68 -0.22 -0.81 15.54
C CYS A 68 0.18 0.09 16.73
N HIS A 69 0.04 1.41 16.60
CA HIS A 69 0.37 2.36 17.66
C HIS A 69 -0.67 2.42 18.80
N THR A 70 -1.93 2.07 18.56
CA THR A 70 -2.97 2.12 19.61
C THR A 70 -2.92 0.95 20.60
N LYS A 71 -2.29 -0.19 20.25
CA LYS A 71 -2.20 -1.35 21.14
C LYS A 71 -1.12 -1.25 22.23
N SER A 72 -0.28 -0.21 22.20
CA SER A 72 0.84 -0.08 23.14
C SER A 72 0.50 0.69 24.43
N ASN A 73 -0.73 1.19 24.59
CA ASN A 73 -1.12 2.03 25.73
C ASN A 73 -2.11 1.37 26.73
N GLU A 74 -2.42 0.08 26.59
CA GLU A 74 -3.31 -0.65 27.52
C GLU A 74 -2.57 -1.70 28.37
N ALA A 75 -1.33 -1.43 28.77
CA ALA A 75 -0.56 -2.32 29.65
C ALA A 75 -0.01 -1.64 30.92
N LEU A 76 -0.57 -0.50 31.31
CA LEU A 76 -0.24 0.19 32.58
C LEU A 76 -1.50 0.89 33.13
N THR A 77 -2.38 0.13 33.77
CA THR A 77 -3.30 0.57 34.85
C THR A 77 -3.79 -0.66 35.60
#